data_AF-A0A7X7WCL1-F1
#
_entry.id   AF-A0A7X7WCL1-F1
#
_cell.length_a   1.000
_cell.length_b   1.000
_cell.length_c   1.000
_cell.angle_alpha   90.00
_cell.angle_beta   90.00
_cell.angle_gamma   90.00
#
_symmetry.space_group_name_H-M   'P 1'
#
loop_
_entity.id
_entity.type
_entity.pdbx_description
1 polymer ?
#
loop_
_entity_poly.entity_id
_entity_poly.type
_entity_poly.pdbx_seq_one_letter_code
_entity_poly.pdbx_strand_id
1 'polypeptide(L)'
;MQEELLEAKAKFWAGKLSDPSFSLSSLRRNPGSEIKSSFLKQQFYSLMENFKKTGETSLSDKEKELLKELFKQERSYMDECGI
;
A
#
# COMPACT_ATOMS: atom_id res chain seq x y z
N MET A 1 -2.83 -15.03 -3.17
CA MET A 1 -2.57 -14.51 -1.82
C MET A 1 -1.51 -13.40 -1.78
N GLN A 2 -0.27 -13.61 -2.23
CA GLN A 2 0.74 -12.52 -2.23
C GLN A 2 0.43 -11.45 -3.31
N GLU A 3 -0.02 -11.86 -4.50
CA GLU A 3 -0.38 -10.94 -5.60
C GLU A 3 -1.64 -10.10 -5.29
N GLU A 4 -2.72 -10.72 -4.80
CA GLU A 4 -3.93 -10.00 -4.36
C GLU A 4 -3.62 -8.92 -3.32
N LEU A 5 -2.71 -9.21 -2.39
CA LEU A 5 -2.31 -8.25 -1.36
C LEU A 5 -1.46 -7.10 -1.95
N LEU A 6 -0.60 -7.42 -2.92
CA LEU A 6 0.21 -6.44 -3.65
C LEU A 6 -0.69 -5.48 -4.44
N GLU A 7 -1.69 -6.02 -5.15
CA GLU A 7 -2.68 -5.25 -5.90
C GLU A 7 -3.55 -4.39 -4.98
N ALA A 8 -4.09 -4.96 -3.91
CA ALA A 8 -4.88 -4.22 -2.93
C ALA A 8 -4.07 -3.04 -2.35
N LYS A 9 -2.80 -3.28 -2.01
CA LYS A 9 -1.91 -2.24 -1.48
C LYS A 9 -1.60 -1.17 -2.52
N ALA A 10 -1.40 -1.57 -3.77
CA ALA A 10 -1.19 -0.65 -4.88
C ALA A 10 -2.43 0.24 -5.13
N LYS A 11 -3.64 -0.31 -5.13
CA LYS A 11 -4.90 0.45 -5.22
C LYS A 11 -5.07 1.43 -4.07
N PHE A 12 -4.81 0.98 -2.84
CA PHE A 12 -4.88 1.83 -1.65
C PHE A 12 -3.96 3.05 -1.77
N TRP A 13 -2.69 2.82 -2.13
CA TRP A 13 -1.73 3.92 -2.28
C TRP A 13 -2.02 4.79 -3.49
N ALA A 14 -2.47 4.23 -4.60
CA ALA A 14 -2.92 5.01 -5.75
C ALA A 14 -4.07 5.97 -5.38
N GLY A 15 -5.05 5.50 -4.59
CA GLY A 15 -6.13 6.32 -4.06
C GLY A 15 -5.63 7.40 -3.12
N LYS A 16 -4.80 7.02 -2.12
CA LYS A 16 -4.23 7.98 -1.17
C LYS A 16 -3.38 9.05 -1.83
N LEU A 17 -2.54 8.69 -2.79
CA LEU A 17 -1.67 9.63 -3.50
C LEU A 17 -2.41 10.51 -4.51
N SER A 18 -3.66 10.16 -4.84
CA SER A 18 -4.53 10.97 -5.70
C SER A 18 -5.48 11.87 -4.89
N ASP A 19 -5.60 11.64 -3.58
CA ASP A 19 -6.40 12.47 -2.68
C ASP A 19 -5.67 13.80 -2.41
N PRO A 20 -6.23 14.96 -2.81
CA PRO A 20 -5.60 16.27 -2.59
C PRO A 20 -5.50 16.64 -1.10
N SER A 21 -6.27 15.98 -0.23
CA SER A 21 -6.22 16.16 1.22
C SER A 21 -5.10 15.34 1.87
N PHE A 22 -4.49 14.42 1.13
CA PHE A 22 -3.41 13.58 1.62
C PHE A 22 -2.06 14.28 1.45
N SER A 23 -1.38 14.53 2.57
CA SER A 23 -0.03 15.09 2.54
C SER A 23 1.04 14.01 2.55
N LEU A 24 1.86 13.98 1.50
CA LEU A 24 3.10 13.18 1.45
C LEU A 24 4.05 13.46 2.62
N SER A 25 4.06 14.68 3.16
CA SER A 25 4.94 15.05 4.27
C SER A 25 4.59 14.31 5.58
N SER A 26 3.39 13.72 5.66
CA SER A 26 2.94 12.94 6.82
C SER A 26 3.44 11.49 6.79
N LEU A 27 4.04 11.05 5.68
CA LEU A 27 4.58 9.71 5.53
C LEU A 27 5.89 9.55 6.30
N ARG A 28 5.86 8.71 7.34
CA ARG A 28 7.07 8.26 8.03
C ARG A 28 7.89 7.29 7.20
N ARG A 29 7.27 6.60 6.23
CA ARG A 29 7.90 5.62 5.34
C ARG A 29 7.28 5.69 3.96
N ASN A 30 8.10 5.46 2.94
CA ASN A 30 7.64 5.41 1.56
C ASN A 30 6.78 4.15 1.32
N PRO A 31 5.68 4.25 0.55
CA PRO A 31 4.90 3.10 0.11
C PRO A 31 5.80 2.06 -0.56
N GLY A 32 5.71 0.79 -0.15
CA GLY A 32 6.50 -0.30 -0.72
C GLY A 32 7.93 -0.41 -0.15
N SER A 33 8.29 0.35 0.89
CA SER A 33 9.59 0.25 1.55
C SER A 33 9.76 -1.06 2.35
N GLU A 34 8.66 -1.63 2.80
CA GLU A 34 8.55 -2.93 3.45
C GLU A 34 8.77 -4.12 2.50
N ILE A 35 8.63 -3.91 1.18
CA ILE A 35 8.77 -4.95 0.16
C ILE A 35 10.26 -5.19 -0.10
N LYS A 36 10.81 -6.26 0.48
CA LYS A 36 12.24 -6.60 0.35
C LYS A 36 12.62 -7.12 -1.05
N SER A 37 11.70 -7.79 -1.73
CA SER A 37 11.94 -8.31 -3.09
C SER A 37 11.91 -7.17 -4.12
N SER A 38 13.03 -6.96 -4.81
CA SER A 38 13.11 -5.93 -5.86
C SER A 38 12.09 -6.15 -6.98
N PHE A 39 11.81 -7.41 -7.32
CA PHE A 39 10.83 -7.77 -8.34
C PHE A 39 9.41 -7.38 -7.93
N LEU A 40 9.00 -7.76 -6.72
CA LEU A 40 7.67 -7.41 -6.19
C LEU A 40 7.53 -5.91 -5.98
N LYS A 41 8.61 -5.23 -5.60
CA LYS A 41 8.62 -3.77 -5.43
C LYS A 41 8.42 -3.05 -6.77
N GLN A 42 9.06 -3.53 -7.84
CA GLN A 42 8.84 -2.99 -9.17
C GLN A 42 7.39 -3.21 -9.61
N GLN A 43 6.85 -4.42 -9.44
CA GLN A 43 5.45 -4.72 -9.75
C GLN A 43 4.48 -3.82 -8.97
N PHE A 44 4.72 -3.64 -7.67
CA PHE A 44 3.92 -2.76 -6.82
C PHE A 44 3.85 -1.34 -7.37
N TYR A 45 4.98 -0.73 -7.72
CA TYR A 45 4.99 0.62 -8.27
C TYR A 45 4.32 0.70 -9.65
N SER A 46 4.53 -0.30 -10.51
CA SER A 46 3.84 -0.37 -11.81
C SER A 46 2.32 -0.46 -11.66
N LEU A 47 1.82 -1.30 -10.75
CA LEU A 47 0.40 -1.42 -10.44
C LEU A 47 -0.15 -0.11 -9.87
N MET A 48 0.56 0.49 -8.91
CA MET A 48 0.14 1.73 -8.27
C MET A 48 0.05 2.89 -9.26
N GLU A 49 1.04 3.02 -10.16
CA GLU A 49 1.01 4.03 -11.22
C GLU A 49 -0.14 3.77 -12.20
N ASN A 50 -0.38 2.51 -12.56
CA ASN A 50 -1.50 2.13 -13.42
C ASN A 50 -2.85 2.50 -12.80
N PHE A 51 -3.10 2.11 -11.55
CA PHE A 51 -4.34 2.45 -10.83
C PHE A 51 -4.52 3.95 -10.64
N LYS A 52 -3.42 4.68 -10.44
CA LYS A 52 -3.45 6.15 -10.39
C LYS A 52 -3.90 6.76 -11.72
N LYS A 53 -3.42 6.22 -12.85
CA LYS A 53 -3.79 6.68 -14.19
C LYS A 53 -5.23 6.32 -14.56
N THR A 54 -5.67 5.11 -14.22
CA THR A 54 -7.03 4.64 -14.56
C THR A 54 -8.10 5.16 -13.60
N GLY A 55 -7.71 5.60 -12.41
CA GLY A 55 -8.65 5.97 -11.34
C GLY A 55 -9.31 4.76 -10.66
N GLU A 56 -8.83 3.55 -10.94
CA GLU A 56 -9.34 2.31 -10.35
C GLU A 56 -8.74 2.08 -8.96
N THR A 57 -9.13 2.95 -8.03
CA THR A 57 -8.62 2.94 -6.64
C THR A 57 -9.64 2.37 -5.65
N SER A 58 -10.77 1.89 -6.14
CA SER A 58 -11.83 1.28 -5.35
C SER A 58 -11.40 -0.09 -4.84
N LEU A 59 -11.44 -0.26 -3.52
CA LEU A 59 -11.17 -1.53 -2.85
C LEU A 59 -12.49 -2.25 -2.57
N SER A 60 -12.53 -3.55 -2.87
CA SER A 60 -13.56 -4.47 -2.39
C SER A 60 -13.48 -4.66 -0.87
N ASP A 61 -14.54 -5.16 -0.26
CA ASP A 61 -14.57 -5.36 1.19
C ASP A 61 -13.56 -6.41 1.66
N LYS A 62 -13.30 -7.44 0.84
CA LYS A 62 -12.23 -8.42 1.07
C LYS A 62 -10.84 -7.76 1.03
N GLU A 63 -10.57 -6.91 0.03
CA GLU A 63 -9.28 -6.19 -0.06
C GLU A 63 -9.07 -5.23 1.12
N LYS A 64 -10.14 -4.54 1.58
CA LYS A 64 -10.07 -3.68 2.76
C LYS A 64 -9.73 -4.47 4.03
N GLU A 65 -10.34 -5.63 4.21
CA GLU A 65 -10.08 -6.51 5.36
C GLU A 65 -8.64 -7.00 5.37
N LEU A 66 -8.15 -7.50 4.22
CA LEU A 66 -6.76 -7.92 4.04
C LEU A 66 -5.77 -6.80 4.33
N LEU A 67 -6.04 -5.58 3.84
CA LEU A 67 -5.18 -4.42 4.11
C LEU A 67 -5.21 -4.01 5.59
N LYS A 68 -6.36 -4.11 6.25
CA LYS A 68 -6.48 -3.80 7.67
C LYS A 68 -5.65 -4.76 8.52
N GLU A 69 -5.70 -6.06 8.20
CA GLU A 69 -4.85 -7.06 8.87
C GLU A 69 -3.37 -6.80 8.60
N LEU A 70 -3.00 -6.53 7.33
CA LEU A 70 -1.62 -6.22 6.97
C LEU A 70 -1.10 -4.99 7.72
N PHE A 71 -1.84 -3.88 7.72
CA PHE A 71 -1.41 -2.66 8.41
C PHE A 71 -1.36 -2.85 9.92
N LYS A 72 -2.22 -3.70 10.50
CA LYS A 72 -2.14 -4.07 11.92
C LYS A 72 -0.87 -4.84 12.22
N GLN A 73 -0.51 -5.81 11.37
CA GLN A 73 0.75 -6.55 11.49
C GLN A 73 1.96 -5.63 11.35
N GLU A 74 1.97 -4.79 10.30
CA GLU A 74 3.04 -3.80 10.07
C GLU A 74 3.19 -2.84 11.26
N ARG A 75 2.08 -2.41 11.87
CA ARG A 75 2.09 -1.59 13.08
C ARG A 75 2.62 -2.33 14.30
N SER A 76 2.23 -3.58 14.50
CA SER A 76 2.74 -4.41 15.61
C SER A 76 4.26 -4.57 15.53
N TYR A 77 4.79 -4.81 14.33
CA TYR A 77 6.24 -4.87 14.12
C TYR A 77 6.95 -3.53 14.36
N MET A 78 6.25 -2.40 14.19
CA MET A 78 6.80 -1.07 14.52
C MET A 78 6.79 -0.81 16.03
N ASP A 79 5.74 -1.25 16.74
CA ASP A 79 5.61 -1.07 18.18
C ASP A 79 6.56 -2.00 18.96
N GLU A 80 6.85 -3.21 18.46
CA GLU A 80 7.78 -4.16 19.10
C GLU A 80 9.27 -3.87 18.84
N CYS A 81 9.62 -3.25 17.71
CA CYS A 81 11.00 -2.90 17.36
C CYS A 81 11.32 -1.41 17.61
N GLY A 82 10.78 -0.84 18.68
CA GLY A 82 10.90 0.57 19.06
C GLY A 82 12.22 1.22 18.63
N ILE A 83 12.12 2.17 17.70
CA ILE A 83 13.09 3.26 17.59
C ILE A 83 12.69 4.29 18.65
#